data_AF-A0A2G5B781-F1
#
_entry.id   AF-A0A2G5B781-F1
#
_cell.length_a   1.000
_cell.length_b   1.000
_cell.length_c   1.000
_cell.angle_alpha   90.00
_cell.angle_beta   90.00
_cell.angle_gamma   90.00
#
_symmetry.space_group_name_H-M   'P 1'
#
loop_
_entity.id
_entity.type
_entity.pdbx_description
1 polymer ?
#
loop_
_entity_poly.entity_id
_entity_poly.type
_entity_poly.pdbx_seq_one_letter_code
_entity_poly.pdbx_strand_id
1 'polypeptide(L)'
;MLWKDDCTPILDWMVLDSFRELPGSTQNIKTGKQMYPGVSTFIRFVAEALDNIATNLKSSKDNTVNLRKLVTIEKSNSTADESDDYSCIDLALTQVTDGTNGDGDNSEQFFRNAFALIVVKRYLADQEKALQQLVLHTRSIFATQHNRRFAWGLTICGMIVRVCMFGHDRIFALQEMDVSTSADRALFIGLLVNWAICEDERLGYDPIIHCQKPGEWEIDVFGQNGEKLTYDIQEVICSAGSIIGRQTRCFIASREGKVVLIKDSWAAKRSSTDKIECDEVDFLQKISDKLAGDTELVGTYPLLEIGGVLRLYRSGRYIDDCTRTIYTNIDFMILWEIPVMIHNRLAMSPVGKPLQNVASVDELIVAVYDAMAAHTAIVKRCGILHRDISPQNILIHRMPGNEVKGMLVNFDYAANITDLKQNQYPDRAGTPPYMSIGNLENSKVPRTSLDDWESLIYILCWLGTIGINSTDQ
;
A
#
# COMPACT_ATOMS: atom_id res chain seq x y z
N MET A 1 -7.70 1.24 26.69
CA MET A 1 -7.86 2.54 26.00
C MET A 1 -6.51 3.23 25.87
N LEU A 2 -5.74 2.90 24.85
CA LEU A 2 -4.70 3.82 24.33
C LEU A 2 -5.31 4.94 23.46
N TRP A 3 -6.63 4.86 23.26
CA TRP A 3 -7.44 5.65 22.35
C TRP A 3 -8.84 5.68 22.96
N LYS A 4 -9.22 6.76 23.64
CA LYS A 4 -10.61 7.06 24.05
C LYS A 4 -10.94 8.44 23.54
N ASP A 5 -12.09 8.57 22.90
CA ASP A 5 -12.53 9.69 22.06
C ASP A 5 -12.64 11.08 22.74
N ASP A 6 -12.13 11.29 23.96
CA ASP A 6 -12.34 12.54 24.70
C ASP A 6 -11.23 12.95 25.71
N CYS A 7 -9.99 12.46 25.59
CA CYS A 7 -8.88 12.95 26.45
C CYS A 7 -7.54 13.04 25.69
N THR A 8 -6.77 14.07 26.04
CA THR A 8 -5.41 14.43 25.58
C THR A 8 -4.51 13.24 25.22
N PRO A 9 -3.67 13.36 24.16
CA PRO A 9 -2.80 12.26 23.72
C PRO A 9 -1.91 11.78 24.86
N ILE A 10 -1.98 10.48 25.17
CA ILE A 10 -1.23 9.82 26.27
C ILE A 10 0.26 9.63 25.89
N LEU A 11 0.63 9.89 24.63
CA LEU A 11 1.84 9.38 24.01
C LEU A 11 2.37 10.35 22.95
N ASP A 12 3.64 10.75 23.09
CA ASP A 12 4.33 11.65 22.15
C ASP A 12 4.82 10.88 20.91
N TRP A 13 4.47 11.40 19.74
CA TRP A 13 4.83 10.84 18.44
C TRP A 13 5.91 11.68 17.76
N MET A 14 6.77 11.01 17.00
CA MET A 14 7.77 11.65 16.16
C MET A 14 7.70 11.12 14.72
N VAL A 15 7.93 12.00 13.75
CA VAL A 15 8.10 11.62 12.34
C VAL A 15 9.53 11.14 12.13
N LEU A 16 9.69 9.99 11.50
CA LEU A 16 10.99 9.52 11.03
C LEU A 16 11.27 10.15 9.65
N ASP A 17 11.74 11.39 9.62
CA ASP A 17 12.20 12.01 8.38
C ASP A 17 13.58 11.45 7.99
N SER A 18 13.79 11.25 6.68
CA SER A 18 14.99 10.74 5.99
C SER A 18 16.23 10.53 6.86
N PHE A 19 16.78 9.30 6.89
CA PHE A 19 18.02 8.75 7.52
C PHE A 19 19.25 9.68 7.76
N ARG A 20 19.06 10.93 8.16
CA ARG A 20 20.09 11.92 8.45
C ARG A 20 19.85 12.44 9.84
N GLU A 21 20.70 11.95 10.72
CA GLU A 21 21.08 12.54 12.01
C GLU A 21 19.98 12.57 13.07
N LEU A 22 19.87 11.45 13.79
CA LEU A 22 19.44 11.47 15.20
C LEU A 22 20.45 12.32 16.00
N PRO A 23 20.02 13.14 16.97
CA PRO A 23 20.94 13.96 17.75
C PRO A 23 21.95 13.10 18.53
N GLY A 24 23.23 13.40 18.32
CA GLY A 24 24.30 13.36 19.32
C GLY A 24 24.38 12.14 20.23
N SER A 25 25.26 11.21 19.86
CA SER A 25 25.91 10.19 20.69
C SER A 25 25.90 10.44 22.20
N THR A 26 25.10 9.68 22.95
CA THR A 26 25.34 9.42 24.36
C THR A 26 26.20 8.17 24.51
N GLN A 27 27.21 8.26 25.37
CA GLN A 27 28.35 7.36 25.50
C GLN A 27 28.00 5.86 25.53
N ASN A 28 28.85 5.07 24.88
CA ASN A 28 28.93 3.62 24.94
C ASN A 28 28.97 3.10 26.39
N ILE A 29 27.82 2.70 26.91
CA ILE A 29 27.73 1.88 28.11
C ILE A 29 27.32 0.47 27.68
N LYS A 30 28.32 -0.39 27.45
CA LYS A 30 28.15 -1.84 27.27
C LYS A 30 27.88 -2.53 28.60
N THR A 31 26.85 -2.12 29.33
CA THR A 31 26.40 -2.82 30.54
C THR A 31 24.88 -2.83 30.60
N GLY A 32 24.26 -3.93 30.17
CA GLY A 32 22.82 -4.14 30.28
C GLY A 32 22.47 -5.61 30.02
N LYS A 33 21.78 -6.25 30.97
CA LYS A 33 21.37 -7.66 30.93
C LYS A 33 20.54 -7.97 29.67
N GLN A 34 20.76 -9.15 29.10
CA GLN A 34 20.10 -9.65 27.89
C GLN A 34 18.59 -9.84 28.10
N MET A 35 17.79 -9.19 27.25
CA MET A 35 16.35 -9.47 27.14
C MET A 35 16.04 -10.53 26.06
N TYR A 36 17.03 -11.00 25.28
CA TYR A 36 16.79 -11.93 24.16
C TYR A 36 16.02 -13.21 24.57
N PRO A 37 16.32 -13.88 25.70
CA PRO A 37 15.49 -14.99 26.17
C PRO A 37 14.20 -14.54 26.88
N GLY A 38 14.15 -13.31 27.42
CA GLY A 38 13.09 -12.83 28.30
C GLY A 38 11.92 -12.13 27.61
N VAL A 39 12.13 -11.51 26.44
CA VAL A 39 11.07 -10.81 25.69
C VAL A 39 10.02 -11.80 25.19
N SER A 40 10.44 -12.88 24.52
CA SER A 40 9.55 -13.92 24.02
C SER A 40 8.73 -14.53 25.17
N THR A 41 9.39 -14.88 26.28
CA THR A 41 8.73 -15.35 27.50
C THR A 41 7.77 -14.32 28.10
N PHE A 42 8.15 -13.04 28.14
CA PHE A 42 7.30 -11.97 28.67
C PHE A 42 6.05 -11.75 27.81
N ILE A 43 6.20 -11.72 26.49
CA ILE A 43 5.07 -11.60 25.56
C ILE A 43 4.17 -12.83 25.68
N ARG A 44 4.73 -14.04 25.75
CA ARG A 44 3.96 -15.27 25.99
C ARG A 44 3.23 -15.25 27.33
N PHE A 45 3.87 -14.78 28.40
CA PHE A 45 3.23 -14.61 29.70
C PHE A 45 2.03 -13.65 29.64
N VAL A 46 2.18 -12.51 28.98
CA VAL A 46 1.06 -11.56 28.77
C VAL A 46 -0.03 -12.21 27.91
N ALA A 47 0.34 -12.93 26.86
CA ALA A 47 -0.60 -13.63 25.98
C ALA A 47 -1.40 -14.71 26.73
N GLU A 48 -0.75 -15.52 27.56
CA GLU A 48 -1.40 -16.54 28.41
C GLU A 48 -2.33 -15.90 29.45
N ALA A 49 -1.92 -14.79 30.07
CA ALA A 49 -2.76 -14.06 31.00
C ALA A 49 -4.03 -13.53 30.29
N LEU A 50 -3.89 -13.01 29.08
CA LEU A 50 -5.01 -12.57 28.24
C LEU A 50 -5.93 -13.73 27.84
N ASP A 51 -5.37 -14.88 27.46
CA ASP A 51 -6.12 -16.09 27.08
C ASP A 51 -6.95 -16.59 28.26
N ASN A 52 -6.36 -16.65 29.47
CA ASN A 52 -7.06 -17.02 30.70
C ASN A 52 -8.23 -16.08 31.01
N ILE A 53 -8.04 -14.76 30.85
CA ILE A 53 -9.10 -13.76 31.00
C ILE A 53 -10.19 -14.00 29.95
N ALA A 54 -9.83 -14.26 28.69
CA ALA A 54 -10.76 -14.54 27.61
C ALA A 54 -11.64 -15.77 27.90
N THR A 55 -11.03 -16.88 28.34
CA THR A 55 -11.77 -18.10 28.70
C THR A 55 -12.72 -17.89 29.86
N ASN A 56 -12.32 -17.10 30.87
CA ASN A 56 -13.19 -16.76 31.99
C ASN A 56 -14.37 -15.88 31.54
N LEU A 57 -14.15 -14.94 30.62
CA LEU A 57 -15.21 -14.09 30.08
C LEU A 57 -16.21 -14.86 29.21
N LYS A 58 -15.75 -15.79 28.37
CA LYS A 58 -16.59 -16.68 27.54
C LYS A 58 -17.48 -17.64 28.37
N SER A 59 -17.09 -17.93 29.61
CA SER A 59 -17.91 -18.71 30.54
C SER A 59 -19.08 -17.89 31.15
N SER A 60 -19.02 -16.56 31.04
CA SER A 60 -20.14 -15.65 31.29
C SER A 60 -20.92 -15.42 29.97
N LYS A 61 -22.23 -15.17 30.04
CA LYS A 61 -23.16 -15.15 28.88
C LYS A 61 -22.87 -14.09 27.79
N ASP A 62 -21.73 -13.42 27.81
CA ASP A 62 -21.37 -12.37 26.85
C ASP A 62 -20.33 -12.89 25.85
N ASN A 63 -20.83 -13.36 24.70
CA ASN A 63 -20.07 -14.09 23.69
C ASN A 63 -19.38 -13.14 22.67
N THR A 64 -19.04 -11.91 23.05
CA THR A 64 -18.79 -10.80 22.12
C THR A 64 -17.34 -10.32 22.02
N VAL A 65 -16.41 -10.80 22.87
CA VAL A 65 -15.02 -10.33 22.83
C VAL A 65 -14.16 -11.23 21.94
N ASN A 66 -13.92 -10.78 20.71
CA ASN A 66 -12.94 -11.37 19.80
C ASN A 66 -11.51 -11.03 20.29
N LEU A 67 -11.01 -11.79 21.26
CA LEU A 67 -9.66 -11.64 21.79
C LEU A 67 -8.65 -12.30 20.84
N ARG A 68 -7.75 -11.50 20.25
CA ARG A 68 -6.66 -12.00 19.41
C ARG A 68 -5.55 -12.59 20.25
N LYS A 69 -5.16 -13.84 19.97
CA LYS A 69 -4.06 -14.52 20.65
C LYS A 69 -2.72 -14.09 20.06
N LEU A 70 -1.91 -13.41 20.87
CA LEU A 70 -0.56 -13.01 20.51
C LEU A 70 0.37 -14.23 20.50
N VAL A 71 0.72 -14.72 19.32
CA VAL A 71 1.74 -15.77 19.14
C VAL A 71 3.08 -15.10 18.82
N THR A 72 4.17 -15.85 19.01
CA THR A 72 5.53 -15.47 18.63
C THR A 72 6.09 -16.60 17.77
N ILE A 73 6.61 -16.29 16.58
CA ILE A 73 7.27 -17.28 15.71
C ILE A 73 8.75 -16.93 15.70
N GLU A 74 9.57 -17.81 16.26
CA GLU A 74 11.02 -17.71 16.30
C GLU A 74 11.58 -18.45 15.08
N LYS A 75 12.45 -17.83 14.27
CA LYS A 75 13.22 -18.59 13.27
C LYS A 75 14.50 -19.14 13.91
N SER A 76 14.69 -20.44 13.81
CA SER A 76 15.84 -21.18 14.34
C SER A 76 17.12 -20.93 13.52
N ASN A 77 17.66 -19.72 13.53
CA ASN A 77 18.98 -19.42 12.93
C ASN A 77 19.95 -18.96 14.03
N SER A 78 20.41 -19.92 14.83
CA SER A 78 21.65 -19.73 15.60
C SER A 78 22.83 -20.02 14.67
N THR A 79 23.52 -18.98 14.22
CA THR A 79 24.91 -19.16 13.76
C THR A 79 25.76 -19.51 14.97
N ALA A 80 26.86 -20.25 14.77
CA ALA A 80 27.75 -20.73 15.84
C ALA A 80 28.34 -19.59 16.72
N ASP A 81 28.23 -18.36 16.25
CA ASP A 81 28.84 -17.16 16.84
C ASP A 81 27.80 -16.24 17.52
N GLU A 82 26.52 -16.65 17.60
CA GLU A 82 25.39 -15.80 18.07
C GLU A 82 25.26 -14.45 17.32
N SER A 83 25.89 -14.31 16.15
CA SER A 83 25.72 -13.13 15.32
C SER A 83 24.38 -13.23 14.58
N ASP A 84 23.49 -12.31 14.91
CA ASP A 84 22.26 -12.04 14.18
C ASP A 84 22.62 -11.77 12.71
N ASP A 85 22.19 -12.65 11.80
CA ASP A 85 22.59 -12.63 10.38
C ASP A 85 21.88 -11.52 9.58
N TYR A 86 21.19 -10.60 10.26
CA TYR A 86 20.47 -9.46 9.69
C TYR A 86 19.36 -9.86 8.70
N SER A 87 18.99 -11.14 8.63
CA SER A 87 18.17 -11.68 7.53
C SER A 87 16.74 -12.05 7.90
N CYS A 88 16.36 -12.08 9.19
CA CYS A 88 15.04 -12.57 9.60
C CYS A 88 14.38 -11.83 10.76
N ILE A 89 13.05 -11.68 10.69
CA ILE A 89 12.19 -11.18 11.77
C ILE A 89 12.24 -12.12 12.97
N ASP A 90 12.37 -11.54 14.15
CA ASP A 90 12.52 -12.29 15.39
C ASP A 90 11.19 -12.81 15.95
N LEU A 91 10.13 -11.98 15.88
CA LEU A 91 8.81 -12.28 16.42
C LEU A 91 7.74 -11.56 15.57
N ALA A 92 6.54 -12.13 15.44
CA ALA A 92 5.38 -11.41 14.91
C ALA A 92 4.14 -11.82 15.68
N LEU A 93 3.23 -10.87 15.87
CA LEU A 93 1.96 -11.09 16.53
C LEU A 93 0.92 -11.52 15.50
N THR A 94 0.27 -12.66 15.69
CA THR A 94 -0.68 -13.24 14.71
C THR A 94 -2.12 -13.31 15.22
N GLN A 95 -3.07 -13.65 14.34
CA GLN A 95 -4.38 -14.17 14.72
C GLN A 95 -4.32 -15.70 14.69
N VAL A 96 -4.90 -16.39 15.67
CA VAL A 96 -5.14 -17.84 15.56
C VAL A 96 -6.36 -18.02 14.67
N THR A 97 -6.15 -18.47 13.44
CA THR A 97 -7.22 -19.11 12.68
C THR A 97 -7.27 -20.58 13.10
N ASP A 98 -8.44 -21.04 13.50
CA ASP A 98 -8.67 -22.46 13.77
C ASP A 98 -8.39 -23.25 12.48
N GLY A 99 -7.26 -23.96 12.43
CA GLY A 99 -7.04 -25.08 11.51
C GLY A 99 -6.21 -24.83 10.24
N THR A 100 -4.96 -24.38 10.35
CA THR A 100 -3.95 -24.68 9.31
C THR A 100 -2.62 -25.14 9.91
N ASN A 101 -2.54 -26.43 10.26
CA ASN A 101 -1.29 -27.17 10.14
C ASN A 101 -1.12 -27.45 8.63
N GLY A 102 -0.28 -26.68 7.93
CA GLY A 102 -0.11 -26.82 6.49
C GLY A 102 1.31 -26.52 6.06
N ASP A 103 2.00 -27.54 5.56
CA ASP A 103 3.31 -27.52 4.91
C ASP A 103 3.30 -26.64 3.64
N GLY A 104 3.40 -25.33 3.82
CA GLY A 104 3.73 -24.35 2.78
C GLY A 104 4.92 -23.50 3.26
N ASP A 105 5.68 -22.91 2.33
CA ASP A 105 6.90 -22.14 2.62
C ASP A 105 6.68 -21.16 3.79
N ASN A 106 7.32 -21.47 4.94
CA ASN A 106 6.93 -20.97 6.27
C ASN A 106 6.92 -19.43 6.38
N SER A 107 7.61 -18.70 5.49
CA SER A 107 7.67 -17.25 5.52
C SER A 107 6.43 -16.54 4.95
N GLU A 108 5.80 -17.04 3.88
CA GLU A 108 4.66 -16.32 3.31
C GLU A 108 3.42 -16.45 4.21
N GLN A 109 3.18 -17.65 4.73
CA GLN A 109 2.11 -17.91 5.70
C GLN A 109 2.31 -17.10 7.01
N PHE A 110 3.57 -16.86 7.39
CA PHE A 110 3.90 -15.98 8.52
C PHE A 110 3.39 -14.55 8.28
N PHE A 111 3.72 -13.94 7.13
CA PHE A 111 3.30 -12.57 6.84
C PHE A 111 1.80 -12.46 6.63
N ARG A 112 1.15 -13.47 6.04
CA ARG A 112 -0.31 -13.49 5.88
C ARG A 112 -1.06 -13.38 7.21
N ASN A 113 -0.53 -13.96 8.29
CA ASN A 113 -1.20 -14.02 9.59
C ASN A 113 -0.73 -12.95 10.58
N ALA A 114 0.39 -12.27 10.32
CA ALA A 114 0.99 -11.29 11.23
C ALA A 114 0.27 -9.93 11.17
N PHE A 115 -0.29 -9.44 12.28
CA PHE A 115 -0.84 -8.09 12.34
C PHE A 115 0.21 -7.03 12.73
N ALA A 116 1.28 -7.43 13.43
CA ALA A 116 2.40 -6.57 13.79
C ALA A 116 3.73 -7.32 13.78
N LEU A 117 4.78 -6.68 13.27
CA LEU A 117 6.13 -7.25 13.20
C LEU A 117 7.00 -6.78 14.37
N ILE A 118 7.88 -7.64 14.85
CA ILE A 118 8.81 -7.33 15.94
C ILE A 118 10.23 -7.67 15.51
N VAL A 119 11.14 -6.69 15.64
CA VAL A 119 12.58 -6.91 15.47
C VAL A 119 13.27 -6.72 16.81
N VAL A 120 14.08 -7.69 17.22
CA VAL A 120 14.78 -7.71 18.50
C VAL A 120 16.28 -7.64 18.24
N LYS A 121 16.95 -6.67 18.86
CA LYS A 121 18.42 -6.58 18.87
C LYS A 121 18.94 -6.63 20.29
N ARG A 122 20.09 -7.29 20.45
CA ARG A 122 20.72 -7.50 21.77
C ARG A 122 21.16 -6.18 22.41
N TYR A 123 21.68 -5.25 21.62
CA TYR A 123 22.29 -4.02 22.11
C TYR A 123 21.48 -2.79 21.70
N LEU A 124 21.43 -1.80 22.59
CA LEU A 124 20.80 -0.51 22.31
C LEU A 124 21.43 0.18 21.08
N ALA A 125 22.72 -0.01 20.86
CA ALA A 125 23.44 0.56 19.71
C ALA A 125 22.96 0.07 18.34
N ASP A 126 22.18 -1.02 18.27
CA ASP A 126 21.68 -1.59 17.01
C ASP A 126 20.27 -1.09 16.64
N GLN A 127 19.74 -0.05 17.31
CA GLN A 127 18.42 0.54 17.03
C GLN A 127 18.20 0.89 15.56
N GLU A 128 19.21 1.48 14.91
CA GLU A 128 19.09 1.85 13.49
C GLU A 128 18.96 0.62 12.60
N LYS A 129 19.75 -0.42 12.88
CA LYS A 129 19.69 -1.70 12.14
C LYS A 129 18.36 -2.41 12.37
N ALA A 130 17.85 -2.38 13.60
CA ALA A 130 16.54 -2.93 13.94
C ALA A 130 15.43 -2.25 13.12
N LEU A 131 15.47 -0.92 13.04
CA LEU A 131 14.49 -0.14 12.29
C LEU A 131 14.60 -0.39 10.79
N GLN A 132 15.80 -0.41 10.21
CA GLN A 132 16.02 -0.74 8.79
C GLN A 132 15.43 -2.11 8.44
N GLN A 133 15.66 -3.11 9.30
CA GLN A 133 15.12 -4.44 9.13
C GLN A 133 13.58 -4.47 9.24
N LEU A 134 13.02 -3.78 10.24
CA LEU A 134 11.57 -3.68 10.42
C LEU A 134 10.90 -3.03 9.18
N VAL A 135 11.50 -1.95 8.66
CA VAL A 135 11.07 -1.26 7.44
C VAL A 135 11.04 -2.23 6.25
N LEU A 136 12.13 -2.98 6.03
CA LEU A 136 12.22 -3.94 4.93
C LEU A 136 11.14 -5.02 5.00
N HIS A 137 10.90 -5.59 6.18
CA HIS A 137 9.93 -6.66 6.36
C HIS A 137 8.47 -6.20 6.34
N THR A 138 8.19 -4.95 6.70
CA THR A 138 6.83 -4.39 6.53
C THR A 138 6.41 -4.36 5.06
N ARG A 139 7.34 -4.32 4.10
CA ARG A 139 7.03 -4.50 2.67
C ARG A 139 6.33 -5.82 2.40
N SER A 140 6.79 -6.90 3.05
CA SER A 140 6.18 -8.22 2.91
C SER A 140 4.75 -8.23 3.44
N ILE A 141 4.45 -7.51 4.53
CA ILE A 141 3.07 -7.35 5.03
C ILE A 141 2.18 -6.72 3.96
N PHE A 142 2.57 -5.58 3.39
CA PHE A 142 1.79 -4.94 2.33
C PHE A 142 1.69 -5.79 1.06
N ALA A 143 2.74 -6.55 0.75
CA ALA A 143 2.77 -7.45 -0.40
C ALA A 143 1.85 -8.67 -0.25
N THR A 144 1.70 -9.22 0.97
CA THR A 144 0.90 -10.43 1.22
C THR A 144 -0.51 -10.17 1.75
N GLN A 145 -0.72 -9.03 2.42
CA GLN A 145 -2.01 -8.67 3.04
C GLN A 145 -2.62 -7.50 2.26
N HIS A 146 -3.42 -7.84 1.24
CA HIS A 146 -4.00 -6.84 0.34
C HIS A 146 -5.14 -6.02 0.94
N ASN A 147 -5.55 -6.30 2.18
CA ASN A 147 -6.54 -5.56 2.95
C ASN A 147 -5.88 -4.67 4.02
N ARG A 148 -4.69 -4.12 3.77
CA ARG A 148 -3.98 -3.24 4.72
C ARG A 148 -3.99 -1.78 4.28
N ARG A 149 -4.28 -0.86 5.20
CA ARG A 149 -4.22 0.60 5.01
C ARG A 149 -3.06 1.25 5.76
N PHE A 150 -2.55 0.56 6.77
CA PHE A 150 -1.32 0.86 7.48
C PHE A 150 -0.88 -0.42 8.21
N ALA A 151 0.35 -0.45 8.69
CA ALA A 151 0.88 -1.59 9.44
C ALA A 151 1.53 -1.16 10.75
N TRP A 152 1.53 -2.06 11.72
CA TRP A 152 2.20 -1.88 13.00
C TRP A 152 3.52 -2.65 13.01
N GLY A 153 4.52 -2.08 13.66
CA GLY A 153 5.77 -2.76 13.97
C GLY A 153 6.37 -2.28 15.27
N LEU A 154 7.28 -3.04 15.84
CA LEU A 154 8.07 -2.60 16.98
C LEU A 154 9.50 -3.13 16.93
N THR A 155 10.41 -2.34 17.50
CA THR A 155 11.80 -2.73 17.71
C THR A 155 12.06 -2.84 19.20
N ILE A 156 12.85 -3.83 19.60
CA ILE A 156 13.26 -4.05 20.99
C ILE A 156 14.78 -4.16 21.01
N CYS A 157 15.46 -3.12 21.48
CA CYS A 157 16.92 -3.04 21.50
C CYS A 157 17.41 -2.96 22.95
N GLY A 158 17.98 -4.05 23.47
CA GLY A 158 18.25 -4.17 24.91
C GLY A 158 16.93 -4.18 25.71
N MET A 159 16.68 -3.12 26.49
CA MET A 159 15.44 -2.94 27.28
C MET A 159 14.53 -1.84 26.69
N ILE A 160 14.91 -1.26 25.56
CA ILE A 160 14.19 -0.16 24.95
C ILE A 160 13.25 -0.69 23.88
N VAL A 161 11.97 -0.39 24.02
CA VAL A 161 10.93 -0.70 23.04
C VAL A 161 10.57 0.56 22.29
N ARG A 162 10.54 0.48 20.96
CA ARG A 162 10.04 1.56 20.08
C ARG A 162 8.95 1.00 19.20
N VAL A 163 7.78 1.63 19.23
CA VAL A 163 6.61 1.25 18.44
C VAL A 163 6.55 2.13 17.20
N CYS A 164 6.29 1.52 16.04
CA CYS A 164 6.22 2.20 14.76
C CYS A 164 4.86 1.93 14.09
N MET A 165 4.28 2.98 13.52
CA MET A 165 3.13 2.90 12.62
C MET A 165 3.61 3.24 11.21
N PHE A 166 3.42 2.31 10.29
CA PHE A 166 3.80 2.42 8.89
C PHE A 166 2.58 2.85 8.08
N GLY A 167 2.51 4.14 7.82
CA GLY A 167 1.60 4.72 6.85
C GLY A 167 2.12 4.64 5.43
N HIS A 168 1.30 5.08 4.47
CA HIS A 168 1.66 5.10 3.06
C HIS A 168 2.41 6.37 2.62
N ASP A 169 2.40 7.41 3.45
CA ASP A 169 3.12 8.68 3.26
C ASP A 169 4.30 8.85 4.23
N ARG A 170 4.18 8.34 5.46
CA ARG A 170 5.15 8.48 6.54
C ARG A 170 5.17 7.29 7.49
N ILE A 171 6.29 7.15 8.21
CA ILE A 171 6.44 6.22 9.33
C ILE A 171 6.51 7.06 10.60
N PHE A 172 5.61 6.77 11.54
CA PHE A 172 5.58 7.42 12.84
C PHE A 172 6.18 6.48 13.88
N ALA A 173 7.03 7.01 14.74
CA ALA A 173 7.55 6.27 15.89
C ALA A 173 7.04 6.91 17.18
N LEU A 174 6.64 6.07 18.11
CA LEU A 174 6.38 6.46 19.47
C LEU A 174 7.70 6.80 20.18
N GLN A 175 7.66 7.70 21.16
CA GLN A 175 8.74 7.83 22.14
C GLN A 175 9.16 6.45 22.70
N GLU A 176 10.46 6.30 22.90
CA GLU A 176 11.05 5.08 23.44
C GLU A 176 10.52 4.75 24.84
N MET A 177 10.20 3.47 25.06
CA MET A 177 9.79 2.94 26.36
C MET A 177 10.93 2.11 26.95
N ASP A 178 11.37 2.41 28.17
CA ASP A 178 12.34 1.59 28.90
C ASP A 178 11.64 0.59 29.81
N VAL A 179 11.45 -0.64 29.32
CA VAL A 179 10.79 -1.71 30.07
C VAL A 179 11.60 -2.20 31.29
N SER A 180 12.77 -1.63 31.58
CA SER A 180 13.43 -1.78 32.87
C SER A 180 12.68 -1.05 34.00
N THR A 181 11.88 -0.03 33.67
CA THR A 181 11.07 0.74 34.62
C THR A 181 9.67 0.13 34.79
N SER A 182 9.08 0.26 35.99
CA SER A 182 7.72 -0.24 36.23
C SER A 182 6.65 0.53 35.46
N ALA A 183 6.86 1.82 35.25
CA ALA A 183 5.92 2.68 34.53
C ALA A 183 5.83 2.27 33.04
N ASP A 184 6.97 2.17 32.36
CA ASP A 184 6.98 1.82 30.93
C ASP A 184 6.62 0.36 30.69
N ARG A 185 6.90 -0.56 31.63
CA ARG A 185 6.34 -1.92 31.57
C ARG A 185 4.81 -1.91 31.59
N ALA A 186 4.20 -1.07 32.43
CA ALA A 186 2.75 -0.97 32.48
C ALA A 186 2.19 -0.40 31.16
N LEU A 187 2.86 0.57 30.55
CA LEU A 187 2.51 1.09 29.22
C LEU A 187 2.62 0.02 28.14
N PHE A 188 3.72 -0.74 28.12
CA PHE A 188 3.93 -1.81 27.14
C PHE A 188 2.92 -2.95 27.28
N ILE A 189 2.61 -3.38 28.51
CA ILE A 189 1.52 -4.35 28.76
C ILE A 189 0.19 -3.77 28.28
N GLY A 190 -0.10 -2.51 28.61
CA GLY A 190 -1.29 -1.81 28.14
C GLY A 190 -1.41 -1.82 26.62
N LEU A 191 -0.32 -1.60 25.89
CA LEU A 191 -0.27 -1.68 24.43
C LEU A 191 -0.68 -3.07 23.92
N LEU A 192 -0.04 -4.12 24.43
CA LEU A 192 -0.34 -5.50 24.03
C LEU A 192 -1.80 -5.87 24.31
N VAL A 193 -2.33 -5.48 25.48
CA VAL A 193 -3.75 -5.67 25.84
C VAL A 193 -4.66 -4.94 24.87
N ASN A 194 -4.38 -3.67 24.54
CA ASN A 194 -5.19 -2.90 23.60
C ASN A 194 -5.17 -3.51 22.20
N TRP A 195 -4.01 -3.95 21.71
CA TRP A 195 -3.90 -4.64 20.42
C TRP A 195 -4.58 -6.01 20.41
N ALA A 196 -4.73 -6.67 21.55
CA ALA A 196 -5.47 -7.93 21.64
C ALA A 196 -6.99 -7.74 21.53
N ILE A 197 -7.52 -6.56 21.87
CA ILE A 197 -8.98 -6.31 21.97
C ILE A 197 -9.54 -5.28 20.98
N CYS A 198 -8.70 -4.50 20.29
CA CYS A 198 -9.20 -3.45 19.39
C CYS A 198 -9.87 -4.01 18.13
N GLU A 199 -10.62 -3.20 17.40
CA GLU A 199 -11.16 -3.60 16.09
C GLU A 199 -10.03 -3.81 15.07
N ASP A 200 -10.24 -4.72 14.11
CA ASP A 200 -9.28 -4.96 13.02
C ASP A 200 -8.97 -3.68 12.24
N GLU A 201 -9.97 -2.81 12.12
CA GLU A 201 -9.83 -1.49 11.52
C GLU A 201 -8.69 -0.66 12.15
N ARG A 202 -8.58 -0.70 13.50
CA ARG A 202 -7.55 0.01 14.27
C ARG A 202 -6.18 -0.66 14.20
N LEU A 203 -6.14 -1.92 13.76
CA LEU A 203 -4.89 -2.60 13.43
C LEU A 203 -4.41 -2.31 12.01
N GLY A 204 -5.19 -1.57 11.22
CA GLY A 204 -4.86 -1.21 9.86
C GLY A 204 -5.47 -2.11 8.81
N TYR A 205 -6.39 -3.00 9.18
CA TYR A 205 -7.18 -3.73 8.19
C TYR A 205 -8.22 -2.82 7.52
N ASP A 206 -8.46 -3.06 6.25
CA ASP A 206 -9.44 -2.38 5.43
C ASP A 206 -10.82 -3.01 5.64
N PRO A 207 -11.81 -2.31 6.24
CA PRO A 207 -13.13 -2.89 6.53
C PRO A 207 -13.97 -3.16 5.29
N ILE A 208 -13.52 -2.71 4.11
CA ILE A 208 -14.23 -2.83 2.82
C ILE A 208 -13.50 -3.78 1.84
N ILE A 209 -12.50 -4.52 2.33
CA ILE A 209 -11.98 -5.75 1.71
C ILE A 209 -12.15 -6.85 2.74
N HIS A 210 -13.19 -7.65 2.59
CA HIS A 210 -13.58 -8.63 3.60
C HIS A 210 -13.68 -10.04 3.02
N CYS A 211 -13.33 -11.00 3.86
CA CYS A 211 -13.38 -12.42 3.53
C CYS A 211 -14.69 -12.99 4.07
N GLN A 212 -15.59 -13.46 3.19
CA GLN A 212 -16.85 -14.08 3.62
C GLN A 212 -16.62 -15.50 4.15
N LYS A 213 -15.80 -16.26 3.43
CA LYS A 213 -15.33 -17.61 3.78
C LYS A 213 -13.87 -17.74 3.40
N PRO A 214 -13.10 -18.67 3.99
CA PRO A 214 -11.70 -18.87 3.62
C PRO A 214 -11.50 -18.99 2.10
N GLY A 215 -10.79 -18.02 1.51
CA GLY A 215 -10.52 -17.95 0.06
C GLY A 215 -11.57 -17.20 -0.77
N GLU A 216 -12.74 -16.88 -0.21
CA GLU A 216 -13.77 -16.05 -0.84
C GLU A 216 -13.65 -14.60 -0.31
N TRP A 217 -13.09 -13.72 -1.14
CA TRP A 217 -12.88 -12.32 -0.81
C TRP A 217 -13.78 -11.42 -1.64
N GLU A 218 -14.38 -10.43 -0.99
CA GLU A 218 -15.16 -9.38 -1.62
C GLU A 218 -14.47 -8.02 -1.44
N ILE A 219 -14.76 -7.12 -2.36
CA ILE A 219 -14.23 -5.77 -2.38
C ILE A 219 -15.32 -4.76 -2.78
N ASP A 220 -15.49 -3.73 -1.96
CA ASP A 220 -16.46 -2.66 -2.23
C ASP A 220 -15.79 -1.52 -3.02
N VAL A 221 -16.44 -1.02 -4.06
CA VAL A 221 -16.03 0.17 -4.82
C VAL A 221 -17.09 1.25 -4.68
N PHE A 222 -16.68 2.45 -4.31
CA PHE A 222 -17.56 3.60 -4.17
C PHE A 222 -17.46 4.50 -5.39
N GLY A 223 -18.58 5.06 -5.81
CA GLY A 223 -18.61 6.08 -6.84
C GLY A 223 -18.70 7.50 -6.27
N GLN A 224 -18.54 8.49 -7.14
CA GLN A 224 -18.49 9.90 -6.74
C GLN A 224 -19.77 10.38 -6.04
N ASN A 225 -20.93 9.81 -6.37
CA ASN A 225 -22.22 10.18 -5.79
C ASN A 225 -22.60 9.35 -4.55
N GLY A 226 -21.69 8.51 -4.04
CA GLY A 226 -21.91 7.66 -2.86
C GLY A 226 -22.59 6.32 -3.15
N GLU A 227 -22.80 5.98 -4.41
CA GLU A 227 -23.11 4.63 -4.84
C GLU A 227 -22.01 3.66 -4.41
N LYS A 228 -22.39 2.42 -4.10
CA LYS A 228 -21.47 1.36 -3.67
C LYS A 228 -21.79 0.07 -4.40
N LEU A 229 -20.78 -0.54 -5.00
CA LEU A 229 -20.87 -1.85 -5.66
C LEU A 229 -19.87 -2.82 -5.04
N THR A 230 -20.28 -4.06 -4.82
CA THR A 230 -19.44 -5.12 -4.25
C THR A 230 -19.08 -6.14 -5.33
N TYR A 231 -17.81 -6.54 -5.37
CA TYR A 231 -17.29 -7.49 -6.36
C TYR A 231 -16.60 -8.66 -5.67
N ASP A 232 -16.70 -9.85 -6.26
CA ASP A 232 -15.96 -11.04 -5.85
C ASP A 232 -14.55 -11.00 -6.43
N ILE A 233 -13.52 -11.02 -5.58
CA ILE A 233 -12.12 -11.06 -6.02
C ILE A 233 -11.81 -12.45 -6.57
N GLN A 234 -11.37 -12.50 -7.82
CA GLN A 234 -10.95 -13.72 -8.51
C GLN A 234 -9.43 -13.90 -8.46
N GLU A 235 -8.68 -12.81 -8.65
CA GLU A 235 -7.22 -12.84 -8.75
C GLU A 235 -6.61 -11.52 -8.27
N VAL A 236 -5.42 -11.59 -7.67
CA VAL A 236 -4.59 -10.43 -7.37
C VAL A 236 -3.49 -10.33 -8.44
N ILE A 237 -3.54 -9.28 -9.26
CA ILE A 237 -2.60 -9.08 -10.38
C ILE A 237 -1.38 -8.27 -9.96
N CYS A 238 -1.59 -7.28 -9.08
CA CYS A 238 -0.55 -6.37 -8.63
C CYS A 238 -0.69 -6.17 -7.13
N SER A 239 0.44 -6.25 -6.42
CA SER A 239 0.52 -6.03 -4.98
C SER A 239 1.41 -4.84 -4.64
N ALA A 240 1.18 -4.25 -3.47
CA ALA A 240 1.94 -3.11 -3.00
C ALA A 240 3.36 -3.56 -2.58
N GLY A 241 4.38 -3.23 -3.40
CA GLY A 241 5.78 -3.59 -3.16
C GLY A 241 6.64 -2.49 -2.51
N SER A 242 6.10 -1.28 -2.40
CA SER A 242 6.75 -0.12 -1.79
C SER A 242 6.31 0.05 -0.33
N ILE A 243 7.05 0.86 0.44
CA ILE A 243 6.65 1.21 1.83
C ILE A 243 5.86 2.51 1.82
N ILE A 244 6.35 3.48 1.05
CA ILE A 244 5.79 4.82 0.92
C ILE A 244 5.43 5.02 -0.56
N GLY A 245 4.31 5.68 -0.81
CA GLY A 245 3.80 5.99 -2.14
C GLY A 245 2.32 5.64 -2.28
N ARG A 246 1.87 5.43 -3.53
CA ARG A 246 0.46 5.17 -3.84
C ARG A 246 -0.03 3.79 -3.39
N GLN A 247 0.88 2.85 -3.08
CA GLN A 247 0.56 1.48 -2.68
C GLN A 247 -0.48 0.82 -3.59
N THR A 248 -0.28 0.97 -4.89
CA THR A 248 -1.21 0.48 -5.90
C THR A 248 -1.36 -1.04 -5.83
N ARG A 249 -2.61 -1.48 -5.79
CA ARG A 249 -3.04 -2.88 -5.84
C ARG A 249 -4.04 -3.05 -6.98
N CYS A 250 -3.98 -4.18 -7.67
CA CYS A 250 -4.90 -4.48 -8.76
C CYS A 250 -5.49 -5.87 -8.61
N PHE A 251 -6.80 -5.98 -8.76
CA PHE A 251 -7.57 -7.21 -8.62
C PHE A 251 -8.38 -7.47 -9.90
N ILE A 252 -8.41 -8.72 -10.37
CA ILE A 252 -9.50 -9.17 -11.24
C ILE A 252 -10.66 -9.51 -10.32
N ALA A 253 -11.80 -8.91 -10.57
CA ALA A 253 -13.00 -9.17 -9.79
C ALA A 253 -14.21 -9.34 -10.71
N SER A 254 -15.26 -9.98 -10.21
CA SER A 254 -16.50 -10.16 -10.95
C SER A 254 -17.72 -9.74 -10.15
N ARG A 255 -18.72 -9.23 -10.87
CA ARG A 255 -20.05 -8.97 -10.32
C ARG A 255 -21.08 -9.32 -11.38
N GLU A 256 -22.08 -10.13 -11.02
CA GLU A 256 -23.18 -10.51 -11.93
C GLU A 256 -22.69 -11.08 -13.28
N GLY A 257 -21.58 -11.82 -13.25
CA GLY A 257 -20.95 -12.41 -14.45
C GLY A 257 -20.08 -11.46 -15.27
N LYS A 258 -20.05 -10.16 -14.95
CA LYS A 258 -19.16 -9.18 -15.58
C LYS A 258 -17.82 -9.14 -14.86
N VAL A 259 -16.73 -9.32 -15.61
CA VAL A 259 -15.36 -9.24 -15.10
C VAL A 259 -14.83 -7.82 -15.25
N VAL A 260 -14.19 -7.30 -14.21
CA VAL A 260 -13.59 -5.97 -14.14
C VAL A 260 -12.19 -6.03 -13.55
N LEU A 261 -11.39 -5.02 -13.86
CA LEU A 261 -10.16 -4.72 -13.14
C LEU A 261 -10.50 -3.72 -12.03
N ILE A 262 -10.17 -4.03 -10.79
CA ILE A 262 -10.25 -3.09 -9.67
C ILE A 262 -8.84 -2.60 -9.38
N LYS A 263 -8.63 -1.30 -9.55
CA LYS A 263 -7.41 -0.59 -9.14
C LYS A 263 -7.68 0.10 -7.81
N ASP A 264 -6.80 -0.12 -6.85
CA ASP A 264 -6.89 0.38 -5.49
C ASP A 264 -5.58 1.10 -5.14
N SER A 265 -5.66 2.37 -4.73
CA SER A 265 -4.45 3.19 -4.54
C SER A 265 -4.70 4.45 -3.70
N TRP A 266 -3.61 5.05 -3.24
CA TRP A 266 -3.58 6.30 -2.49
C TRP A 266 -3.02 7.43 -3.33
N ALA A 267 -3.79 8.50 -3.54
CA ALA A 267 -3.36 9.68 -4.31
C ALA A 267 -3.08 10.87 -3.40
N ALA A 268 -2.00 11.61 -3.65
CA ALA A 268 -1.67 12.79 -2.86
C ALA A 268 -2.64 13.97 -3.14
N LYS A 269 -3.05 14.67 -2.08
CA LYS A 269 -3.72 15.97 -2.15
C LYS A 269 -2.78 17.04 -1.60
N ARG A 270 -2.32 17.96 -2.44
CA ARG A 270 -1.55 19.13 -1.98
C ARG A 270 -2.48 20.14 -1.31
N SER A 271 -2.11 20.57 -0.11
CA SER A 271 -2.90 21.49 0.72
C SER A 271 -2.78 22.94 0.25
N SER A 272 -3.60 23.30 -0.74
CA SER A 272 -4.03 24.68 -1.03
C SER A 272 -5.19 24.73 -2.04
N THR A 273 -5.47 23.61 -2.71
CA THR A 273 -6.61 23.46 -3.63
C THR A 273 -7.50 22.30 -3.17
N ASP A 274 -8.82 22.45 -3.28
CA ASP A 274 -9.73 21.31 -3.07
C ASP A 274 -9.53 20.18 -4.09
N LYS A 275 -8.82 20.46 -5.18
CA LYS A 275 -8.48 19.54 -6.26
C LYS A 275 -7.43 18.51 -5.82
N ILE A 276 -7.76 17.23 -5.97
CA ILE A 276 -6.84 16.10 -5.82
C ILE A 276 -5.83 16.16 -6.96
N GLU A 277 -4.52 15.97 -6.68
CA GLU A 277 -3.55 15.81 -7.76
C GLU A 277 -3.83 14.45 -8.42
N CYS A 278 -4.22 14.50 -9.70
CA CYS A 278 -4.49 13.32 -10.54
C CYS A 278 -5.79 12.59 -10.19
N ASP A 279 -6.92 13.23 -10.54
CA ASP A 279 -8.23 12.59 -10.53
C ASP A 279 -8.38 11.66 -11.75
N GLU A 280 -7.80 10.47 -11.64
CA GLU A 280 -7.93 9.42 -12.66
C GLU A 280 -9.40 9.08 -12.93
N VAL A 281 -10.28 9.18 -11.92
CA VAL A 281 -11.72 8.96 -12.07
C VAL A 281 -12.30 10.00 -13.03
N ASP A 282 -12.03 11.29 -12.80
CA ASP A 282 -12.48 12.36 -13.69
C ASP A 282 -11.90 12.24 -15.11
N PHE A 283 -10.63 11.84 -15.24
CA PHE A 283 -10.02 11.64 -16.55
C PHE A 283 -10.67 10.49 -17.32
N LEU A 284 -10.87 9.34 -16.68
CA LEU A 284 -11.51 8.19 -17.31
C LEU A 284 -12.97 8.47 -17.66
N GLN A 285 -13.70 9.18 -16.81
CA GLN A 285 -15.07 9.60 -17.11
C GLN A 285 -15.09 10.54 -18.33
N LYS A 286 -14.23 11.56 -18.35
CA LYS A 286 -14.13 12.50 -19.47
C LYS A 286 -13.72 11.82 -20.77
N ILE A 287 -12.80 10.86 -20.72
CA ILE A 287 -12.38 10.06 -21.89
C ILE A 287 -13.57 9.26 -22.40
N SER A 288 -14.27 8.55 -21.51
CA SER A 288 -15.46 7.75 -21.85
C SER A 288 -16.52 8.62 -22.52
N ASP A 289 -16.86 9.76 -21.94
CA ASP A 289 -17.89 10.67 -22.47
C ASP A 289 -17.52 11.27 -23.83
N LYS A 290 -16.27 11.70 -24.00
CA LYS A 290 -15.81 12.39 -25.22
C LYS A 290 -15.53 11.44 -26.37
N LEU A 291 -15.19 10.17 -26.09
CA LEU A 291 -14.82 9.18 -27.09
C LEU A 291 -15.90 8.12 -27.36
N ALA A 292 -17.00 8.08 -26.58
CA ALA A 292 -18.08 7.09 -26.72
C ALA A 292 -18.62 6.86 -28.15
N GLY A 293 -18.61 7.88 -29.01
CA GLY A 293 -19.10 7.77 -30.39
C GLY A 293 -18.08 7.23 -31.40
N ASP A 294 -16.85 6.93 -30.98
CA ASP A 294 -15.76 6.51 -31.85
C ASP A 294 -15.57 4.99 -31.82
N THR A 295 -16.12 4.30 -32.82
CA THR A 295 -16.10 2.83 -32.88
C THR A 295 -14.70 2.27 -33.11
N GLU A 296 -13.77 3.04 -33.69
CA GLU A 296 -12.40 2.56 -33.97
C GLU A 296 -11.56 2.48 -32.69
N LEU A 297 -11.89 3.30 -31.69
CA LEU A 297 -11.18 3.39 -30.42
C LEU A 297 -11.77 2.46 -29.33
N VAL A 298 -12.83 1.72 -29.62
CA VAL A 298 -13.41 0.76 -28.67
C VAL A 298 -12.35 -0.27 -28.27
N GLY A 299 -12.17 -0.46 -26.97
CA GLY A 299 -11.18 -1.39 -26.42
C GLY A 299 -9.75 -0.87 -26.38
N THR A 300 -9.51 0.40 -26.77
CA THR A 300 -8.16 1.03 -26.75
C THR A 300 -7.88 1.88 -25.51
N TYR A 301 -8.87 2.04 -24.64
CA TYR A 301 -8.75 2.68 -23.32
C TYR A 301 -9.75 2.03 -22.35
N PRO A 302 -9.50 2.06 -21.04
CA PRO A 302 -10.42 1.51 -20.05
C PRO A 302 -11.65 2.41 -19.88
N LEU A 303 -12.81 1.78 -19.76
CA LEU A 303 -14.08 2.38 -19.38
C LEU A 303 -14.26 2.26 -17.88
N LEU A 304 -14.61 3.38 -17.24
CA LEU A 304 -14.92 3.42 -15.82
C LEU A 304 -16.32 2.86 -15.58
N GLU A 305 -16.43 1.82 -14.74
CA GLU A 305 -17.71 1.26 -14.30
C GLU A 305 -18.23 2.01 -13.07
N ILE A 306 -17.33 2.22 -12.11
CA ILE A 306 -17.55 2.95 -10.87
C ILE A 306 -16.17 3.31 -10.32
N GLY A 307 -16.04 4.48 -9.70
CA GLY A 307 -14.80 4.82 -9.00
C GLY A 307 -14.91 6.11 -8.21
N GLY A 308 -14.07 6.23 -7.19
CA GLY A 308 -14.10 7.35 -6.29
C GLY A 308 -13.32 7.12 -5.00
N VAL A 309 -13.43 8.10 -4.12
CA VAL A 309 -12.85 8.08 -2.78
C VAL A 309 -13.58 7.05 -1.92
N LEU A 310 -12.84 6.21 -1.20
CA LEU A 310 -13.42 5.24 -0.29
C LEU A 310 -14.06 5.95 0.91
N ARG A 311 -15.19 5.43 1.39
CA ARG A 311 -15.90 5.99 2.54
C ARG A 311 -16.12 4.93 3.60
N LEU A 312 -15.65 5.22 4.81
CA LEU A 312 -15.83 4.38 5.99
C LEU A 312 -17.04 4.85 6.76
N TYR A 313 -17.87 3.91 7.22
CA TYR A 313 -18.98 4.24 8.11
C TYR A 313 -18.51 4.21 9.57
N ARG A 314 -18.39 5.39 10.20
CA ARG A 314 -17.94 5.54 11.59
C ARG A 314 -18.87 6.47 12.36
N SER A 315 -19.26 6.07 13.56
CA SER A 315 -20.08 6.87 14.48
C SER A 315 -21.34 7.48 13.83
N GLY A 316 -22.03 6.70 13.00
CA GLY A 316 -23.27 7.12 12.34
C GLY A 316 -23.11 7.94 11.06
N ARG A 317 -21.88 8.20 10.59
CA ARG A 317 -21.60 8.99 9.38
C ARG A 317 -20.56 8.33 8.48
N TYR A 318 -20.61 8.64 7.19
CA TYR A 318 -19.55 8.30 6.25
C TYR A 318 -18.41 9.32 6.35
N ILE A 319 -17.18 8.82 6.37
CA ILE A 319 -15.95 9.62 6.40
C ILE A 319 -15.04 9.11 5.28
N ASP A 320 -14.49 10.03 4.49
CA ASP A 320 -13.52 9.69 3.44
C ASP A 320 -12.26 9.04 4.04
N ASP A 321 -11.82 7.94 3.44
CA ASP A 321 -10.62 7.24 3.85
C ASP A 321 -9.37 7.94 3.31
N CYS A 322 -8.49 8.34 4.21
CA CYS A 322 -7.26 9.03 3.88
C CYS A 322 -6.25 8.93 5.02
N THR A 323 -4.99 9.27 4.76
CA THR A 323 -3.96 9.22 5.82
C THR A 323 -4.30 10.11 7.02
N ARG A 324 -5.05 11.20 6.82
CA ARG A 324 -5.51 12.06 7.91
C ARG A 324 -6.55 11.40 8.82
N THR A 325 -7.42 10.53 8.28
CA THR A 325 -8.41 9.78 9.07
C THR A 325 -7.80 8.55 9.75
N ILE A 326 -6.63 8.10 9.29
CA ILE A 326 -5.78 7.12 9.99
C ILE A 326 -5.04 7.79 11.16
N TYR A 327 -4.50 8.99 10.96
CA TYR A 327 -3.63 9.67 11.95
C TYR A 327 -4.38 10.61 12.90
N THR A 328 -5.68 10.46 13.08
CA THR A 328 -6.53 11.44 13.80
C THR A 328 -6.10 11.80 15.21
N ASN A 329 -5.28 10.97 15.86
CA ASN A 329 -4.80 11.21 17.22
C ASN A 329 -3.28 11.51 17.30
N ILE A 330 -2.63 11.71 16.16
CA ILE A 330 -1.28 12.29 16.11
C ILE A 330 -1.42 13.81 16.17
N ASP A 331 -0.49 14.48 16.85
CA ASP A 331 -0.49 15.93 17.01
C ASP A 331 -0.66 16.63 15.65
N PHE A 332 -1.63 17.52 15.58
CA PHE A 332 -1.95 18.31 14.41
C PHE A 332 -0.77 19.13 13.90
N MET A 333 0.10 19.62 14.79
CA MET A 333 1.33 20.34 14.42
C MET A 333 2.28 19.46 13.61
N ILE A 334 2.34 18.16 13.91
CA ILE A 334 3.14 17.19 13.15
C ILE A 334 2.51 16.93 11.78
N LEU A 335 1.18 16.84 11.72
CA LEU A 335 0.46 16.46 10.51
C LEU A 335 0.31 17.59 9.48
N TRP A 336 0.55 18.85 9.87
CA TRP A 336 0.32 20.02 9.00
C TRP A 336 1.20 20.04 7.76
N GLU A 337 2.43 19.56 7.89
CA GLU A 337 3.41 19.54 6.79
C GLU A 337 3.31 18.28 5.92
N ILE A 338 2.49 17.31 6.32
CA ILE A 338 2.37 16.02 5.64
C ILE A 338 1.22 16.09 4.62
N PRO A 339 1.50 15.86 3.32
CA PRO A 339 0.46 15.76 2.30
C PRO A 339 -0.56 14.68 2.65
N VAL A 340 -1.84 14.94 2.43
CA VAL A 340 -2.87 13.94 2.67
C VAL A 340 -2.91 12.97 1.50
N MET A 341 -2.80 11.67 1.77
CA MET A 341 -3.05 10.66 0.76
C MET A 341 -4.50 10.20 0.85
N ILE A 342 -5.26 10.38 -0.23
CA ILE A 342 -6.66 9.99 -0.36
C ILE A 342 -6.74 8.58 -0.93
N HIS A 343 -7.49 7.70 -0.27
CA HIS A 343 -7.70 6.34 -0.74
C HIS A 343 -8.76 6.33 -1.84
N ASN A 344 -8.42 5.81 -3.01
CA ASN A 344 -9.29 5.72 -4.18
C ASN A 344 -9.35 4.28 -4.71
N ARG A 345 -10.52 3.91 -5.23
CA ARG A 345 -10.73 2.62 -5.91
C ARG A 345 -11.53 2.83 -7.18
N LEU A 346 -11.10 2.17 -8.25
CA LEU A 346 -11.70 2.25 -9.57
C LEU A 346 -11.98 0.85 -10.08
N ALA A 347 -13.20 0.57 -10.48
CA ALA A 347 -13.54 -0.61 -11.28
C ALA A 347 -13.63 -0.22 -12.74
N MET A 348 -12.88 -0.91 -13.60
CA MET A 348 -12.80 -0.62 -15.02
C MET A 348 -12.93 -1.87 -15.88
N SER A 349 -13.43 -1.67 -17.10
CA SER A 349 -13.52 -2.70 -18.13
C SER A 349 -13.10 -2.13 -19.49
N PRO A 350 -12.59 -2.92 -20.44
CA PRO A 350 -12.28 -4.34 -20.33
C PRO A 350 -10.97 -4.61 -19.56
N VAL A 351 -10.72 -5.88 -19.21
CA VAL A 351 -9.44 -6.33 -18.64
C VAL A 351 -8.46 -6.64 -19.76
N GLY A 352 -7.26 -6.05 -19.69
CA GLY A 352 -6.15 -6.31 -20.62
C GLY A 352 -5.10 -7.25 -20.05
N LYS A 353 -4.15 -7.67 -20.88
CA LYS A 353 -2.96 -8.43 -20.50
C LYS A 353 -1.68 -7.63 -20.76
N PRO A 354 -0.59 -7.86 -20.03
CA PRO A 354 0.69 -7.17 -20.28
C PRO A 354 1.19 -7.38 -21.72
N LEU A 355 2.01 -6.46 -22.23
CA LEU A 355 2.62 -6.54 -23.56
C LEU A 355 3.46 -7.82 -23.78
N GLN A 356 3.94 -8.44 -22.71
CA GLN A 356 4.68 -9.71 -22.76
C GLN A 356 3.82 -10.87 -23.33
N ASN A 357 2.50 -10.71 -23.35
CA ASN A 357 1.56 -11.74 -23.79
C ASN A 357 1.25 -11.67 -25.30
N VAL A 358 1.99 -10.89 -26.10
CA VAL A 358 1.85 -10.91 -27.57
C VAL A 358 2.31 -12.26 -28.14
N ALA A 359 1.63 -12.72 -29.18
CA ALA A 359 1.96 -13.93 -29.92
C ALA A 359 2.93 -13.67 -31.08
N SER A 360 3.06 -12.43 -31.55
CA SER A 360 3.94 -12.05 -32.65
C SER A 360 4.39 -10.60 -32.57
N VAL A 361 5.39 -10.25 -33.39
CA VAL A 361 5.83 -8.86 -33.59
C VAL A 361 4.70 -8.02 -34.18
N ASP A 362 3.89 -8.57 -35.08
CA ASP A 362 2.73 -7.86 -35.65
C ASP A 362 1.74 -7.44 -34.56
N GLU A 363 1.45 -8.32 -33.59
CA GLU A 363 0.59 -7.97 -32.46
C GLU A 363 1.20 -6.91 -31.55
N LEU A 364 2.53 -6.90 -31.36
CA LEU A 364 3.19 -5.81 -30.64
C LEU A 364 2.99 -4.48 -31.36
N ILE A 365 3.21 -4.46 -32.68
CA ILE A 365 3.05 -3.24 -33.49
C ILE A 365 1.61 -2.74 -33.43
N VAL A 366 0.62 -3.65 -33.54
CA VAL A 366 -0.80 -3.29 -33.37
C VAL A 366 -1.07 -2.73 -31.98
N ALA A 367 -0.60 -3.38 -30.92
CA ALA A 367 -0.84 -2.95 -29.56
C ALA A 367 -0.25 -1.55 -29.27
N VAL A 368 0.98 -1.32 -29.72
CA VAL A 368 1.65 -0.03 -29.54
C VAL A 368 1.00 1.06 -30.41
N TYR A 369 0.61 0.72 -31.65
CA TYR A 369 -0.09 1.64 -32.56
C TYR A 369 -1.44 2.07 -32.00
N ASP A 370 -2.30 1.13 -31.61
CA ASP A 370 -3.64 1.41 -31.11
C ASP A 370 -3.60 2.24 -29.83
N ALA A 371 -2.69 1.92 -28.90
CA ALA A 371 -2.52 2.70 -27.68
C ALA A 371 -2.14 4.17 -27.98
N MET A 372 -1.30 4.41 -29.00
CA MET A 372 -0.90 5.76 -29.40
C MET A 372 -1.93 6.47 -30.28
N ALA A 373 -2.76 5.72 -31.01
CA ALA A 373 -3.95 6.25 -31.66
C ALA A 373 -4.96 6.76 -30.61
N ALA A 374 -5.20 5.96 -29.57
CA ALA A 374 -6.00 6.35 -28.40
C ALA A 374 -5.41 7.56 -27.69
N HIS A 375 -4.10 7.56 -27.40
CA HIS A 375 -3.39 8.72 -26.84
C HIS A 375 -3.65 10.00 -27.65
N THR A 376 -3.49 9.94 -28.96
CA THR A 376 -3.67 11.09 -29.85
C THR A 376 -5.11 11.59 -29.84
N ALA A 377 -6.09 10.69 -29.81
CA ALA A 377 -7.50 11.04 -29.68
C ALA A 377 -7.81 11.70 -28.33
N ILE A 378 -7.29 11.14 -27.23
CA ILE A 378 -7.43 11.67 -25.87
C ILE A 378 -6.83 13.08 -25.76
N VAL A 379 -5.62 13.29 -26.29
CA VAL A 379 -4.98 14.61 -26.34
C VAL A 379 -5.85 15.61 -27.09
N LYS A 380 -6.30 15.27 -28.30
CA LYS A 380 -7.02 16.20 -29.18
C LYS A 380 -8.44 16.50 -28.71
N ARG A 381 -9.17 15.50 -28.23
CA ARG A 381 -10.61 15.59 -27.93
C ARG A 381 -10.92 15.79 -26.46
N CYS A 382 -10.06 15.29 -25.58
CA CYS A 382 -10.24 15.41 -24.13
C CYS A 382 -9.32 16.47 -23.51
N GLY A 383 -8.25 16.88 -24.21
CA GLY A 383 -7.28 17.84 -23.68
C GLY A 383 -6.46 17.28 -22.52
N ILE A 384 -6.31 15.95 -22.46
CA ILE A 384 -5.59 15.21 -21.42
C ILE A 384 -4.27 14.71 -22.01
N LEU A 385 -3.17 14.96 -21.33
CA LEU A 385 -1.86 14.39 -21.65
C LEU A 385 -1.55 13.26 -20.66
N HIS A 386 -1.14 12.09 -21.15
CA HIS A 386 -0.95 10.90 -20.31
C HIS A 386 0.27 11.00 -19.40
N ARG A 387 1.39 11.51 -19.94
CA ARG A 387 2.63 11.78 -19.22
C ARG A 387 3.42 10.57 -18.66
N ASP A 388 3.01 9.35 -18.97
CA ASP A 388 3.68 8.14 -18.48
C ASP A 388 3.52 6.99 -19.48
N ILE A 389 3.94 7.24 -20.72
CA ILE A 389 3.95 6.18 -21.74
C ILE A 389 5.12 5.25 -21.44
N SER A 390 4.79 4.01 -21.10
CA SER A 390 5.73 2.93 -20.75
C SER A 390 5.15 1.58 -21.18
N PRO A 391 5.98 0.53 -21.31
CA PRO A 391 5.49 -0.80 -21.70
C PRO A 391 4.47 -1.38 -20.71
N GLN A 392 4.55 -0.99 -19.43
CA GLN A 392 3.63 -1.46 -18.38
C GLN A 392 2.24 -0.80 -18.47
N ASN A 393 2.15 0.38 -19.09
CA ASN A 393 0.91 1.14 -19.25
C ASN A 393 0.23 0.91 -20.61
N ILE A 394 0.77 0.01 -21.43
CA ILE A 394 0.14 -0.47 -22.67
C ILE A 394 -0.24 -1.94 -22.43
N LEU A 395 -1.51 -2.27 -22.60
CA LEU A 395 -2.02 -3.63 -22.45
C LEU A 395 -2.56 -4.17 -23.77
N ILE A 396 -2.52 -5.47 -23.93
CA ILE A 396 -3.18 -6.20 -25.00
C ILE A 396 -4.60 -6.50 -24.56
N HIS A 397 -5.57 -6.01 -25.31
CA HIS A 397 -6.96 -6.39 -25.15
C HIS A 397 -7.37 -7.33 -26.30
N ARG A 398 -7.83 -8.54 -25.93
CA ARG A 398 -8.36 -9.53 -26.89
C ARG A 398 -9.87 -9.37 -26.96
N MET A 399 -10.36 -8.80 -28.05
CA MET A 399 -11.77 -8.63 -28.34
C MET A 399 -12.42 -9.97 -28.73
N PRO A 400 -13.77 -10.09 -28.65
CA PRO A 400 -14.48 -11.22 -29.22
C PRO A 400 -14.10 -11.44 -30.69
N GLY A 401 -13.92 -12.70 -31.09
CA GLY A 401 -13.43 -13.02 -32.45
C GLY A 401 -11.91 -13.01 -32.60
N ASN A 402 -11.17 -12.90 -31.49
CA ASN A 402 -9.70 -12.95 -31.43
C ASN A 402 -9.00 -11.74 -32.10
N GLU A 403 -9.73 -10.64 -32.32
CA GLU A 403 -9.15 -9.36 -32.69
C GLU A 403 -8.30 -8.81 -31.52
N VAL A 404 -7.14 -8.26 -31.85
CA VAL A 404 -6.18 -7.70 -30.90
C VAL A 404 -6.27 -6.19 -30.95
N LYS A 405 -6.40 -5.57 -29.78
CA LYS A 405 -6.30 -4.12 -29.60
C LYS A 405 -5.21 -3.79 -28.60
N GLY A 406 -4.54 -2.68 -28.85
CA GLY A 406 -3.72 -2.02 -27.84
C GLY A 406 -4.54 -1.10 -26.97
N MET A 407 -4.43 -1.25 -25.65
CA MET A 407 -5.15 -0.46 -24.67
C MET A 407 -4.19 0.38 -23.84
N LEU A 408 -4.37 1.70 -23.86
CA LEU A 408 -3.62 2.62 -23.01
C LEU A 408 -4.29 2.73 -21.64
N VAL A 409 -3.55 2.44 -20.57
CA VAL A 409 -4.06 2.42 -19.19
C VAL A 409 -3.21 3.31 -18.28
N ASN A 410 -3.68 3.50 -17.04
CA ASN A 410 -2.96 4.17 -15.94
C ASN A 410 -2.75 5.68 -16.15
N PHE A 411 -3.79 6.46 -15.85
CA PHE A 411 -3.78 7.91 -15.98
C PHE A 411 -3.36 8.63 -14.68
N ASP A 412 -2.63 7.95 -13.80
CA ASP A 412 -2.16 8.49 -12.51
C ASP A 412 -1.25 9.71 -12.65
N TYR A 413 -0.50 9.83 -13.74
CA TYR A 413 0.36 10.99 -14.01
C TYR A 413 -0.26 11.96 -15.01
N ALA A 414 -1.49 11.68 -15.47
CA ALA A 414 -2.14 12.48 -16.49
C ALA A 414 -2.44 13.89 -15.98
N ALA A 415 -2.46 14.84 -16.91
CA ALA A 415 -2.77 16.23 -16.61
C ALA A 415 -3.57 16.87 -17.74
N ASN A 416 -4.38 17.88 -17.41
CA ASN A 416 -4.98 18.72 -18.44
C ASN A 416 -3.87 19.56 -19.09
N ILE A 417 -3.88 19.63 -20.42
CA ILE A 417 -2.92 20.41 -21.19
C ILE A 417 -2.97 21.91 -20.84
N THR A 418 -4.14 22.40 -20.42
CA THR A 418 -4.33 23.78 -19.94
C THR A 418 -3.54 24.05 -18.66
N ASP A 419 -3.52 23.09 -17.73
CA ASP A 419 -2.86 23.22 -16.43
C ASP A 419 -1.33 23.22 -16.63
N LEU A 420 -0.83 22.36 -17.54
CA LEU A 420 0.60 22.30 -17.89
C LEU A 420 1.14 23.58 -18.52
N LYS A 421 0.31 24.33 -19.25
CA LYS A 421 0.71 25.62 -19.84
C LYS A 421 0.83 26.73 -18.81
N GLN A 422 0.11 26.61 -17.70
CA GLN A 422 0.08 27.62 -16.63
C GLN A 422 1.18 27.39 -15.59
N ASN A 423 1.61 26.14 -15.41
CA ASN A 423 2.67 25.79 -14.46
C ASN A 423 4.06 26.17 -14.98
N GLN A 424 4.74 27.06 -14.24
CA GLN A 424 6.11 27.50 -14.56
C GLN A 424 7.19 26.48 -14.17
N TYR A 425 6.84 25.49 -13.36
CA TYR A 425 7.74 24.43 -12.90
C TYR A 425 7.25 23.08 -13.44
N PRO A 426 8.02 22.40 -14.29
CA PRO A 426 7.67 21.07 -14.76
C PRO A 426 7.76 20.08 -13.59
N ASP A 427 6.67 19.37 -13.30
CA ASP A 427 6.75 18.19 -12.44
C ASP A 427 7.44 17.07 -13.22
N ARG A 428 8.57 16.58 -12.71
CA ARG A 428 9.25 15.40 -13.27
C ARG A 428 8.42 14.14 -12.95
N ALA A 429 7.51 13.81 -13.86
CA ALA A 429 6.60 12.68 -13.78
C ALA A 429 6.84 11.68 -14.91
N GLY A 430 6.59 10.40 -14.62
CA GLY A 430 6.70 9.29 -15.56
C GLY A 430 7.87 8.35 -15.30
N THR A 431 7.91 7.27 -16.06
CA THR A 431 8.87 6.17 -15.93
C THR A 431 10.25 6.57 -16.48
N PRO A 432 11.31 6.70 -15.66
CA PRO A 432 12.57 7.36 -16.06
C PRO A 432 13.24 6.81 -17.33
N PRO A 433 13.32 5.48 -17.57
CA PRO A 433 13.90 4.92 -18.80
C PRO A 433 13.22 5.37 -20.11
N TYR A 434 11.94 5.74 -20.04
CA TYR A 434 11.12 6.11 -21.21
C TYR A 434 10.77 7.60 -21.23
N MET A 435 11.29 8.38 -20.29
CA MET A 435 11.01 9.80 -20.19
C MET A 435 11.65 10.58 -21.34
N SER A 436 10.93 11.57 -21.90
CA SER A 436 11.54 12.50 -22.87
C SER A 436 12.77 13.18 -22.27
N ILE A 437 13.78 13.47 -23.08
CA ILE A 437 15.02 14.13 -22.62
C ILE A 437 14.68 15.46 -21.95
N GLY A 438 13.75 16.24 -22.53
CA GLY A 438 13.30 17.51 -21.97
C GLY A 438 12.75 17.35 -20.55
N ASN A 439 11.94 16.32 -20.29
CA ASN A 439 11.40 16.06 -18.95
C ASN A 439 12.45 15.45 -18.01
N LEU A 440 13.32 14.58 -18.52
CA LEU A 440 14.39 13.95 -17.75
C LEU A 440 15.42 14.97 -17.23
N GLU A 441 15.77 15.94 -18.07
CA GLU A 441 16.69 17.04 -17.76
C GLU A 441 16.01 18.24 -17.07
N ASN A 442 14.72 18.12 -16.74
CA ASN A 442 13.92 19.17 -16.11
C ASN A 442 13.95 20.51 -16.88
N SER A 443 13.83 20.41 -18.21
CA SER A 443 13.70 21.55 -19.12
C SER A 443 12.48 22.39 -18.77
N LYS A 444 12.60 23.72 -18.91
CA LYS A 444 11.49 24.67 -18.67
C LYS A 444 10.45 24.67 -19.80
N VAL A 445 10.63 23.87 -20.84
CA VAL A 445 9.66 23.74 -21.93
C VAL A 445 8.45 22.95 -21.43
N PRO A 446 7.21 23.47 -21.57
CA PRO A 446 6.03 22.73 -21.17
C PRO A 446 5.91 21.41 -21.91
N ARG A 447 5.59 20.34 -21.18
CA ARG A 447 5.40 19.01 -21.77
C ARG A 447 4.22 19.01 -22.74
N THR A 448 4.39 18.33 -23.85
CA THR A 448 3.42 18.23 -24.94
C THR A 448 3.17 16.77 -25.32
N SER A 449 2.28 16.53 -26.28
CA SER A 449 2.11 15.19 -26.85
C SER A 449 3.40 14.66 -27.47
N LEU A 450 4.31 15.51 -27.97
CA LEU A 450 5.56 15.07 -28.59
C LEU A 450 6.46 14.35 -27.57
N ASP A 451 6.42 14.74 -26.30
CA ASP A 451 7.16 14.07 -25.23
C ASP A 451 6.66 12.64 -25.01
N ASP A 452 5.34 12.42 -25.07
CA ASP A 452 4.75 11.08 -24.96
C ASP A 452 5.04 10.24 -26.23
N TRP A 453 5.16 10.88 -27.40
CA TRP A 453 5.62 10.21 -28.63
C TRP A 453 7.13 9.90 -28.60
N GLU A 454 7.95 10.71 -27.93
CA GLU A 454 9.36 10.41 -27.71
C GLU A 454 9.52 9.15 -26.83
N SER A 455 8.70 9.03 -25.79
CA SER A 455 8.63 7.81 -24.96
C SER A 455 8.37 6.55 -25.79
N LEU A 456 7.51 6.63 -26.81
CA LEU A 456 7.25 5.52 -27.73
C LEU A 456 8.51 5.05 -28.46
N ILE A 457 9.36 5.98 -28.89
CA ILE A 457 10.61 5.67 -29.58
C ILE A 457 11.52 4.87 -28.64
N TYR A 458 11.64 5.29 -27.38
CA TYR A 458 12.43 4.57 -26.38
C TYR A 458 11.87 3.17 -26.08
N ILE A 459 10.55 3.01 -26.04
CA ILE A 459 9.91 1.70 -25.90
C ILE A 459 10.28 0.79 -27.06
N LEU A 460 10.16 1.26 -28.31
CA LEU A 460 10.48 0.47 -29.50
C LEU A 460 11.97 0.10 -29.55
N CYS A 461 12.86 1.03 -29.19
CA CYS A 461 14.30 0.74 -29.07
C CYS A 461 14.58 -0.32 -28.01
N TRP A 462 13.95 -0.22 -26.84
CA TRP A 462 14.10 -1.17 -25.74
C TRP A 462 13.63 -2.56 -26.15
N LEU A 463 12.37 -2.68 -26.59
CA LEU A 463 11.76 -3.95 -27.00
C LEU A 463 12.47 -4.57 -28.21
N GLY A 464 12.96 -3.75 -29.15
CA GLY A 464 13.72 -4.23 -30.31
C GLY A 464 15.13 -4.72 -29.97
N THR A 465 15.73 -4.24 -28.88
CA THR A 465 17.09 -4.62 -28.47
C THR A 465 17.08 -5.82 -27.54
N ILE A 466 16.20 -5.81 -26.54
CA ILE A 466 16.19 -6.79 -25.44
C ILE A 466 15.19 -7.94 -25.72
N GLY A 467 14.18 -7.68 -26.55
CA GLY A 467 13.11 -8.63 -26.83
C GLY A 467 12.00 -8.56 -25.78
N ILE A 468 10.78 -8.92 -26.20
CA ILE A 468 9.55 -8.77 -25.38
C ILE A 468 9.51 -9.77 -24.21
N ASN A 469 10.19 -10.93 -24.33
CA ASN A 469 10.12 -12.04 -23.38
C ASN A 469 11.44 -12.33 -22.67
N SER A 470 12.42 -11.41 -22.72
CA SER A 470 13.67 -11.61 -21.98
C SER A 470 13.43 -11.49 -20.48
N THR A 471 14.08 -12.34 -19.69
CA THR A 471 14.07 -12.32 -18.22
C THR A 471 14.70 -11.06 -17.60
N ASP A 472 15.29 -10.18 -18.41
CA ASP A 472 15.98 -8.95 -18.00
C ASP A 472 15.09 -7.68 -18.08
N GLN A 473 13.76 -7.83 -18.23
CA GLN A 473 12.80 -6.71 -18.37
C GLN A 473 12.34 -6.08 -17.05
#